data_AF-A0A0V0HU80-F1
#
_entry.id   AF-A0A0V0HU80-F1
#
_cell.length_a   1.000
_cell.length_b   1.000
_cell.length_c   1.000
_cell.angle_alpha   90.00
_cell.angle_beta   90.00
_cell.angle_gamma   90.00
#
_symmetry.space_group_name_H-M   'P 1'
#
loop_
_entity.id
_entity.type
_entity.pdbx_description
1 polymer ?
#
loop_
_entity_poly.entity_id
_entity_poly.type
_entity_poly.pdbx_seq_one_letter_code
_entity_poly.pdbx_strand_id
1 'polypeptide(L)'
;MEIELTAWSPDLAISAIEKTAKKDGREPCFPCSLPPTWVKSLERFEDFNSTPYISPYSGFDGLVEGSKEMDKRTVGLVHELLSLTLWKKASIFKLGHFRRELCLPEKLNVFLLKHPGIFYVSNRYQIYTVLLREAYNGSELIEKDPLLVVKEKFGELMQEGLHEYNRRHYLLNLEKKRNRGMIMPKPEKRRNQSDETSEQDKEGGDLGGIFDPEERKRFYKVLFDDNAP
;
A
#
# COMPACT_ATOMS: atom_id res chain seq x y z
N MET A 1 22.95 26.31 4.90
CA MET A 1 23.66 25.32 4.07
C MET A 1 22.94 25.33 2.74
N GLU A 2 23.54 25.99 1.75
CA GLU A 2 22.98 26.11 0.40
C GLU A 2 23.41 24.87 -0.39
N ILE A 3 22.45 24.21 -1.03
CA ILE A 3 22.69 23.00 -1.83
C ILE A 3 22.68 23.47 -3.28
N GLU A 4 23.80 23.26 -3.99
CA GLU A 4 23.93 23.60 -5.41
C GLU A 4 24.03 22.34 -6.26
N LEU A 5 23.39 22.35 -7.42
CA LEU A 5 23.49 21.28 -8.40
C LEU A 5 24.80 21.45 -9.19
N THR A 6 25.78 20.60 -8.90
CA THR A 6 27.11 20.66 -9.55
C THR A 6 27.11 20.09 -10.97
N ALA A 7 26.27 19.08 -11.25
CA ALA A 7 26.15 18.47 -12.57
C ALA A 7 24.74 17.88 -12.77
N TRP A 8 24.19 18.04 -13.97
CA TRP A 8 22.95 17.39 -14.38
C TRP A 8 23.27 16.13 -15.19
N SER A 9 22.78 14.97 -14.73
CA SER A 9 22.87 13.72 -15.49
C SER A 9 21.57 13.49 -16.27
N PRO A 10 21.60 13.46 -17.62
CA PRO A 10 20.40 13.23 -18.43
C PRO A 10 19.84 11.83 -18.24
N ASP A 11 20.65 10.85 -17.84
CA ASP A 11 20.22 9.47 -17.63
C ASP A 11 19.31 9.31 -16.39
N LEU A 12 19.44 10.22 -15.43
CA LEU A 12 18.58 10.28 -14.25
C LEU A 12 17.27 11.03 -14.53
N ALA A 13 17.25 11.90 -15.53
CA ALA A 13 16.11 12.72 -15.94
C ALA A 13 15.17 11.99 -16.92
N ILE A 14 14.95 10.69 -16.70
CA ILE A 14 14.06 9.85 -17.51
C ILE A 14 12.96 9.33 -16.60
N SER A 15 11.72 9.71 -16.88
CA SER A 15 10.57 9.29 -16.08
C SER A 15 10.27 7.79 -16.21
N ALA A 16 9.53 7.24 -15.28
CA ALA A 16 9.07 5.85 -15.30
C ALA A 16 8.26 5.54 -16.59
N ILE A 17 7.47 6.49 -17.08
CA ILE A 17 6.70 6.34 -18.32
C ILE A 17 7.63 6.33 -19.53
N GLU A 18 8.63 7.21 -19.57
CA GLU A 18 9.63 7.20 -20.64
C GLU A 18 10.48 5.92 -20.61
N LYS A 19 10.84 5.43 -19.42
CA LYS A 19 11.57 4.16 -19.24
C LYS A 19 10.77 2.96 -19.78
N THR A 20 9.49 2.87 -19.43
CA THR A 20 8.61 1.79 -19.91
C THR A 20 8.37 1.89 -21.42
N ALA A 21 8.16 3.10 -21.94
CA ALA A 21 7.99 3.34 -23.36
C ALA A 21 9.24 3.00 -24.19
N LYS A 22 10.43 3.39 -23.71
CA LYS A 22 11.72 3.02 -24.32
C LYS A 22 11.93 1.51 -24.36
N LYS A 23 11.56 0.80 -23.27
CA LYS A 23 11.66 -0.67 -23.21
C LYS A 23 10.78 -1.35 -24.25
N ASP A 24 9.59 -0.81 -24.48
CA ASP A 24 8.60 -1.38 -25.37
C ASP A 24 8.68 -0.85 -26.81
N GLY A 25 9.60 0.09 -27.11
CA GLY A 25 9.80 0.67 -28.44
C GLY A 25 8.63 1.54 -28.93
N ARG A 26 7.88 2.16 -28.01
CA ARG A 26 6.67 2.94 -28.30
C ARG A 26 6.79 4.36 -27.75
N GLU A 27 5.90 5.24 -28.20
CA GLU A 27 5.83 6.60 -27.66
C GLU A 27 5.36 6.59 -26.19
N PRO A 28 5.86 7.51 -25.34
CA PRO A 28 5.46 7.57 -23.94
C PRO A 28 3.97 7.91 -23.81
N CYS A 29 3.23 7.03 -23.12
CA CYS A 29 1.82 7.23 -22.82
C CYS A 29 1.48 6.61 -21.46
N PHE A 30 0.47 7.17 -20.77
CA PHE A 30 0.02 6.60 -19.51
C PHE A 30 -0.72 5.28 -19.76
N PRO A 31 -0.52 4.23 -18.95
CA PRO A 31 -1.34 3.03 -19.03
C PRO A 31 -2.72 3.28 -18.40
N CYS A 32 -3.73 2.54 -18.88
CA CYS A 32 -5.08 2.58 -18.33
C CYS A 32 -5.37 1.31 -17.54
N SER A 33 -5.78 1.46 -16.28
CA SER A 33 -6.20 0.34 -15.42
C SER A 33 -7.68 0.47 -15.04
N LEU A 34 -8.55 0.71 -16.02
CA LEU A 34 -10.00 0.79 -15.85
C LEU A 34 -10.70 -0.49 -16.33
N PRO A 35 -11.79 -0.91 -15.66
CA PRO A 35 -12.67 -1.93 -16.20
C PRO A 35 -13.28 -1.48 -17.55
N PRO A 36 -13.48 -2.39 -18.51
CA PRO A 36 -14.06 -2.06 -19.82
C PRO A 36 -15.51 -1.53 -19.71
N THR A 37 -16.19 -1.77 -18.59
CA THR A 37 -17.53 -1.26 -18.32
C THR A 37 -17.56 0.26 -18.07
N TRP A 38 -16.43 0.89 -17.80
CA TRP A 38 -16.33 2.32 -17.47
C TRP A 38 -16.16 3.19 -18.72
N VAL A 39 -17.04 3.02 -19.71
CA VAL A 39 -16.95 3.61 -21.06
C VAL A 39 -16.61 5.11 -21.05
N LYS A 40 -17.39 5.94 -20.35
CA LYS A 40 -17.15 7.39 -20.28
C LYS A 40 -15.81 7.78 -19.67
N SER A 41 -15.29 6.97 -18.74
CA SER A 41 -13.99 7.25 -18.10
C SER A 41 -12.85 6.82 -19.01
N LEU A 42 -13.06 5.77 -19.81
CA LEU A 42 -12.12 5.32 -20.82
C LEU A 42 -12.01 6.34 -21.95
N GLU A 43 -13.13 6.84 -22.49
CA GLU A 43 -13.16 7.91 -23.49
C GLU A 43 -12.38 9.15 -23.01
N ARG A 44 -12.66 9.62 -21.79
CA ARG A 44 -11.94 10.76 -21.19
C ARG A 44 -10.44 10.49 -21.04
N PHE A 45 -10.07 9.24 -20.75
CA PHE A 45 -8.69 8.84 -20.62
C PHE A 45 -7.99 8.80 -21.98
N GLU A 46 -8.65 8.29 -23.02
CA GLU A 46 -8.15 8.31 -24.39
C GLU A 46 -7.97 9.74 -24.90
N ASP A 47 -8.96 10.62 -24.66
CA ASP A 47 -8.85 12.05 -24.95
C ASP A 47 -7.66 12.68 -24.23
N PHE A 48 -7.44 12.32 -22.96
CA PHE A 48 -6.28 12.78 -22.20
C PHE A 48 -4.96 12.23 -22.75
N ASN A 49 -4.95 10.98 -23.21
CA ASN A 49 -3.77 10.34 -23.79
C ASN A 49 -3.48 10.74 -25.24
N SER A 50 -4.44 11.35 -25.93
CA SER A 50 -4.26 11.86 -27.30
C SER A 50 -3.20 12.96 -27.39
N THR A 51 -2.97 13.71 -26.31
CA THR A 51 -1.89 14.69 -26.24
C THR A 51 -0.55 14.02 -25.93
N PRO A 52 0.55 14.47 -26.55
CA PRO A 52 1.88 13.95 -26.26
C PRO A 52 2.21 14.00 -24.78
N TYR A 53 2.95 13.00 -24.30
CA TYR A 53 3.47 13.00 -22.95
C TYR A 53 4.45 14.15 -22.75
N ILE A 54 4.34 14.83 -21.60
CA ILE A 54 5.24 15.91 -21.20
C ILE A 54 6.02 15.42 -19.98
N SER A 55 7.35 15.37 -20.12
CA SER A 55 8.22 14.87 -19.06
C SER A 55 8.16 15.78 -17.83
N PRO A 56 8.12 15.23 -16.60
CA PRO A 56 8.18 16.04 -15.38
C PRO A 56 9.53 16.74 -15.22
N TYR A 57 10.57 16.24 -15.88
CA TYR A 57 11.93 16.80 -15.86
C TYR A 57 12.15 17.88 -16.92
N SER A 58 11.21 18.09 -17.86
CA SER A 58 11.31 19.19 -18.81
C SER A 58 10.95 20.52 -18.13
N GLY A 59 11.54 21.61 -18.63
CA GLY A 59 11.27 22.97 -18.18
C GLY A 59 9.79 23.36 -18.31
N PHE A 60 9.40 24.40 -17.57
CA PHE A 60 8.04 24.95 -17.56
C PHE A 60 7.76 25.89 -18.75
N ASP A 61 8.72 26.06 -19.65
CA ASP A 61 8.72 27.11 -20.66
C ASP A 61 7.46 27.06 -21.54
N GLY A 62 6.63 28.09 -21.45
CA GLY A 62 5.41 28.27 -22.24
C GLY A 62 4.15 27.58 -21.71
N LEU A 63 4.20 26.90 -20.54
CA LEU A 63 3.01 26.27 -19.97
C LEU A 63 2.14 27.27 -19.22
N VAL A 64 0.88 27.41 -19.67
CA VAL A 64 -0.12 28.26 -19.02
C VAL A 64 -0.83 27.47 -17.93
N GLU A 65 -1.06 28.07 -16.75
CA GLU A 65 -1.81 27.44 -15.67
C GLU A 65 -3.24 27.11 -16.12
N GLY A 66 -3.70 25.88 -15.85
CA GLY A 66 -5.02 25.39 -16.28
C GLY A 66 -5.10 24.94 -17.75
N SER A 67 -3.99 24.94 -18.48
CA SER A 67 -3.90 24.34 -19.82
C SER A 67 -3.89 22.80 -19.76
N LYS A 68 -4.25 22.14 -20.87
CA LYS A 68 -4.20 20.66 -20.95
C LYS A 68 -2.77 20.15 -20.81
N GLU A 69 -1.80 20.91 -21.28
CA GLU A 69 -0.37 20.62 -21.21
C GLU A 69 0.13 20.69 -19.75
N MET A 70 -0.29 21.69 -18.99
CA MET A 70 0.02 21.78 -17.55
C MET A 70 -0.60 20.62 -16.77
N ASP A 71 -1.86 20.26 -17.07
CA ASP A 71 -2.52 19.11 -16.46
C ASP A 71 -1.76 17.81 -16.78
N LYS A 72 -1.38 17.61 -18.05
CA LYS A 72 -0.60 16.46 -18.52
C LYS A 72 0.73 16.33 -17.77
N ARG A 73 1.47 17.43 -17.64
CA ARG A 73 2.73 17.48 -16.89
C ARG A 73 2.52 17.20 -15.41
N THR A 74 1.47 17.77 -14.80
CA THR A 74 1.14 17.56 -13.39
C THR A 74 0.84 16.09 -13.10
N VAL A 75 0.07 15.44 -13.96
CA VAL A 75 -0.16 13.99 -13.89
C VAL A 75 1.16 13.22 -14.04
N GLY A 76 2.01 13.60 -14.99
CA GLY A 76 3.34 12.99 -15.17
C GLY A 76 4.24 13.15 -13.94
N LEU A 77 4.21 14.31 -13.28
CA LEU A 77 4.98 14.60 -12.08
C LEU A 77 4.49 13.80 -10.88
N VAL A 78 3.18 13.75 -10.64
CA VAL A 78 2.64 12.93 -9.55
C VAL A 78 2.89 11.46 -9.83
N HIS A 79 2.75 11.02 -11.09
CA HIS A 79 3.06 9.65 -11.48
C HIS A 79 4.51 9.30 -11.15
N GLU A 80 5.45 10.14 -11.56
CA GLU A 80 6.87 9.92 -11.29
C GLU A 80 7.20 9.95 -9.80
N LEU A 81 6.64 10.91 -9.05
CA LEU A 81 6.87 10.97 -7.62
C LEU A 81 6.38 9.71 -6.90
N LEU A 82 5.22 9.18 -7.31
CA LEU A 82 4.72 7.91 -6.77
C LEU A 82 5.57 6.73 -7.24
N SER A 83 6.03 6.73 -8.49
CA SER A 83 6.90 5.67 -9.04
C SER A 83 8.19 5.52 -8.23
N LEU A 84 8.72 6.62 -7.69
CA LEU A 84 9.90 6.63 -6.83
C LEU A 84 9.63 6.14 -5.39
N THR A 85 8.37 6.07 -4.94
CA THR A 85 8.03 5.54 -3.62
C THR A 85 8.02 4.01 -3.59
N LEU A 86 8.48 3.41 -2.48
CA LEU A 86 8.51 1.95 -2.31
C LEU A 86 7.14 1.27 -2.49
N TRP A 87 6.08 1.93 -2.02
CA TRP A 87 4.72 1.42 -2.07
C TRP A 87 3.90 2.03 -3.21
N LYS A 88 4.52 2.78 -4.14
CA LYS A 88 3.83 3.44 -5.26
C LYS A 88 2.60 4.25 -4.83
N LYS A 89 2.66 4.83 -3.63
CA LYS A 89 1.57 5.56 -2.97
C LYS A 89 2.09 6.65 -2.05
N ALA A 90 1.31 7.73 -1.92
CA ALA A 90 1.60 8.84 -1.03
C ALA A 90 0.32 9.45 -0.45
N SER A 91 0.43 10.08 0.71
CA SER A 91 -0.65 10.88 1.27
C SER A 91 -0.79 12.19 0.49
N ILE A 92 -2.00 12.54 0.08
CA ILE A 92 -2.27 13.79 -0.65
C ILE A 92 -1.92 15.01 0.22
N PHE A 93 -2.14 14.91 1.53
CA PHE A 93 -1.74 15.96 2.47
C PHE A 93 -0.21 16.20 2.44
N LYS A 94 0.58 15.13 2.40
CA LYS A 94 2.05 15.23 2.29
C LYS A 94 2.48 15.84 0.96
N LEU A 95 1.83 15.48 -0.14
CA LEU A 95 2.07 16.09 -1.45
C LEU A 95 1.76 17.60 -1.43
N GLY A 96 0.72 17.99 -0.71
CA GLY A 96 0.32 19.39 -0.55
C GLY A 96 1.39 20.29 0.09
N HIS A 97 2.30 19.74 0.90
CA HIS A 97 3.41 20.53 1.46
C HIS A 97 4.41 21.01 0.41
N PHE A 98 4.53 20.31 -0.71
CA PHE A 98 5.43 20.65 -1.82
C PHE A 98 4.70 21.34 -2.97
N ARG A 99 3.51 21.90 -2.70
CA ARG A 99 2.64 22.47 -3.73
C ARG A 99 3.33 23.58 -4.51
N ARG A 100 4.08 24.46 -3.84
CA ARG A 100 4.75 25.59 -4.48
C ARG A 100 5.94 25.13 -5.30
N GLU A 101 6.73 24.21 -4.76
CA GLU A 101 7.96 23.71 -5.36
C GLU A 101 7.69 22.83 -6.59
N LEU A 102 6.59 22.08 -6.58
CA LEU A 102 6.18 21.19 -7.67
C LEU A 102 5.09 21.80 -8.57
N CYS A 103 4.68 23.04 -8.31
CA CYS A 103 3.59 23.73 -9.00
C CYS A 103 2.28 22.91 -9.04
N LEU A 104 1.91 22.29 -7.92
CA LEU A 104 0.72 21.45 -7.83
C LEU A 104 -0.57 22.31 -7.74
N PRO A 105 -1.70 21.82 -8.28
CA PRO A 105 -3.00 22.46 -8.14
C PRO A 105 -3.45 22.60 -6.68
N GLU A 106 -4.24 23.64 -6.39
CA GLU A 106 -4.81 23.87 -5.06
C GLU A 106 -5.62 22.70 -4.52
N LYS A 107 -6.47 22.15 -5.39
CA LYS A 107 -7.36 21.05 -5.07
C LYS A 107 -6.80 19.78 -5.68
N LEU A 108 -5.60 19.38 -5.25
CA LEU A 108 -4.90 18.19 -5.76
C LEU A 108 -5.76 16.92 -5.66
N ASN A 109 -6.52 16.77 -4.58
CA ASN A 109 -7.48 15.67 -4.43
C ASN A 109 -8.52 15.63 -5.57
N VAL A 110 -9.15 16.77 -5.87
CA VAL A 110 -10.15 16.87 -6.96
C VAL A 110 -9.49 16.66 -8.31
N PHE A 111 -8.28 17.18 -8.50
CA PHE A 111 -7.48 16.98 -9.70
C PHE A 111 -7.21 15.49 -9.96
N LEU A 112 -6.67 14.77 -8.98
CA LEU A 112 -6.33 13.35 -9.11
C LEU A 112 -7.56 12.47 -9.38
N LEU A 113 -8.72 12.83 -8.80
CA LEU A 113 -9.98 12.13 -9.05
C LEU A 113 -10.46 12.25 -10.52
N LYS A 114 -10.00 13.24 -11.29
CA LYS A 114 -10.30 13.36 -12.72
C LYS A 114 -9.59 12.30 -13.56
N HIS A 115 -8.54 11.66 -13.03
CA HIS A 115 -7.72 10.68 -13.75
C HIS A 115 -7.80 9.28 -13.12
N PRO A 116 -9.01 8.68 -13.04
CA PRO A 116 -9.21 7.41 -12.36
C PRO A 116 -8.54 6.23 -13.06
N GLY A 117 -8.11 6.36 -14.32
CA GLY A 117 -7.39 5.29 -15.03
C GLY A 117 -5.92 5.14 -14.65
N ILE A 118 -5.34 6.21 -14.11
CA ILE A 118 -3.92 6.26 -13.68
C ILE A 118 -3.85 6.15 -12.17
N PHE A 119 -4.69 6.93 -11.47
CA PHE A 119 -4.66 7.03 -10.02
C PHE A 119 -5.85 6.36 -9.37
N TYR A 120 -5.59 5.78 -8.21
CA TYR A 120 -6.62 5.41 -7.25
C TYR A 120 -6.46 6.28 -6.00
N VAL A 121 -7.54 6.93 -5.59
CA VAL A 121 -7.56 7.73 -4.37
C VAL A 121 -8.38 6.99 -3.32
N SER A 122 -7.72 6.56 -2.27
CA SER A 122 -8.35 5.96 -1.10
C SER A 122 -8.58 7.01 -0.01
N ASN A 123 -9.72 6.94 0.66
CA ASN A 123 -9.98 7.69 1.89
C ASN A 123 -10.14 6.69 3.02
N ARG A 124 -9.20 6.71 3.97
CA ARG A 124 -9.29 5.89 5.18
C ARG A 124 -9.11 6.78 6.39
N TYR A 125 -10.13 6.84 7.26
CA TYR A 125 -10.11 7.66 8.48
C TYR A 125 -9.72 9.13 8.21
N GLN A 126 -10.29 9.77 7.19
CA GLN A 126 -9.98 11.15 6.75
C GLN A 126 -8.57 11.34 6.17
N ILE A 127 -7.80 10.27 5.99
CA ILE A 127 -6.50 10.32 5.32
C ILE A 127 -6.71 9.93 3.85
N TYR A 128 -6.54 10.92 2.97
CA TYR A 128 -6.55 10.72 1.53
C TYR A 128 -5.16 10.25 1.06
N THR A 129 -5.11 9.06 0.47
CA THR A 129 -3.89 8.47 -0.09
C THR A 129 -4.10 8.20 -1.57
N VAL A 130 -3.18 8.69 -2.40
CA VAL A 130 -3.14 8.40 -3.84
C VAL A 130 -2.19 7.24 -4.11
N LEU A 131 -2.58 6.35 -5.00
CA LEU A 131 -1.85 5.16 -5.43
C LEU A 131 -1.79 5.14 -6.97
N LEU A 132 -0.70 4.60 -7.52
CA LEU A 132 -0.62 4.25 -8.95
C LEU A 132 -1.41 2.96 -9.20
N ARG A 133 -2.42 2.99 -10.09
CA ARG A 133 -3.19 1.77 -10.39
C ARG A 133 -2.39 0.72 -11.12
N GLU A 134 -1.58 1.14 -12.08
CA GLU A 134 -0.74 0.24 -12.89
C GLU A 134 0.22 -0.60 -12.05
N ALA A 135 0.56 -0.14 -10.84
CA ALA A 135 1.51 -0.81 -9.96
C ALA A 135 0.87 -1.91 -9.10
N TYR A 136 -0.45 -2.04 -9.12
CA TYR A 136 -1.19 -2.90 -8.22
C TYR A 136 -2.10 -3.88 -8.98
N ASN A 137 -2.08 -5.15 -8.56
CA ASN A 137 -3.08 -6.14 -8.93
C ASN A 137 -3.98 -6.39 -7.71
N GLY A 138 -5.15 -5.74 -7.67
CA GLY A 138 -6.01 -5.75 -6.50
C GLY A 138 -5.33 -5.08 -5.30
N SER A 139 -5.07 -5.84 -4.24
CA SER A 139 -4.39 -5.37 -3.02
C SER A 139 -2.87 -5.52 -3.07
N GLU A 140 -2.34 -6.26 -4.04
CA GLU A 140 -0.93 -6.64 -4.10
C GLU A 140 -0.15 -5.72 -5.03
N LEU A 141 1.04 -5.30 -4.59
CA LEU A 141 1.98 -4.55 -5.41
C LEU A 141 2.67 -5.51 -6.39
N ILE A 142 2.63 -5.20 -7.69
CA ILE A 142 3.16 -6.05 -8.75
C ILE A 142 4.69 -6.17 -8.65
N GLU A 143 5.38 -5.03 -8.56
CA GLU A 143 6.83 -4.98 -8.43
C GLU A 143 7.21 -4.55 -7.01
N LYS A 144 7.61 -5.53 -6.18
CA LYS A 144 8.01 -5.30 -4.79
C LYS A 144 9.50 -5.03 -4.70
N ASP A 145 9.85 -3.92 -4.06
CA ASP A 145 11.22 -3.62 -3.69
C ASP A 145 11.75 -4.67 -2.68
N PRO A 146 13.04 -5.07 -2.72
CA PRO A 146 13.60 -6.01 -1.76
C PRO A 146 13.38 -5.62 -0.30
N LEU A 147 13.42 -4.32 0.03
CA LEU A 147 13.14 -3.82 1.38
C LEU A 147 11.69 -4.09 1.79
N LEU A 148 10.77 -4.03 0.83
CA LEU A 148 9.37 -4.34 1.05
C LEU A 148 9.18 -5.82 1.37
N VAL A 149 9.82 -6.70 0.61
CA VAL A 149 9.78 -8.15 0.82
C VAL A 149 10.32 -8.53 2.19
N VAL A 150 11.45 -7.94 2.60
CA VAL A 150 12.02 -8.19 3.94
C VAL A 150 11.06 -7.71 5.04
N LYS A 151 10.45 -6.54 4.85
CA LYS A 151 9.47 -5.99 5.79
C LYS A 151 8.22 -6.88 5.90
N GLU A 152 7.72 -7.42 4.79
CA GLU A 152 6.58 -8.35 4.77
C GLU A 152 6.92 -9.65 5.52
N LYS A 153 8.06 -10.28 5.22
CA LYS A 153 8.54 -11.48 5.92
C LYS A 153 8.72 -11.25 7.42
N PHE A 154 9.26 -10.08 7.80
CA PHE A 154 9.36 -9.72 9.21
C PHE A 154 7.98 -9.56 9.86
N GLY A 155 7.02 -8.98 9.13
CA GLY A 155 5.62 -8.90 9.57
C GLY A 155 4.98 -10.26 9.80
N GLU A 156 5.21 -11.22 8.89
CA GLU A 156 4.74 -12.60 9.01
C GLU A 156 5.33 -13.29 10.25
N LEU A 157 6.65 -13.23 10.43
CA LEU A 157 7.33 -13.79 11.61
C LEU A 157 6.82 -13.20 12.93
N MET A 158 6.55 -11.89 12.95
CA MET A 158 5.98 -11.23 14.13
C MET A 158 4.56 -11.69 14.42
N GLN A 159 3.75 -11.96 13.39
CA GLN A 159 2.40 -12.50 13.56
C GLN A 159 2.44 -13.94 14.06
N GLU A 160 3.30 -14.79 13.49
CA GLU A 160 3.51 -16.16 13.96
C GLU A 160 3.95 -16.20 15.44
N GLY A 161 4.93 -15.38 15.80
CA GLY A 161 5.39 -15.26 17.20
C GLY A 161 4.28 -14.82 18.15
N LEU A 162 3.43 -13.89 17.72
CA LEU A 162 2.25 -13.47 18.49
C LEU A 162 1.20 -14.60 18.60
N HIS A 163 0.93 -15.31 17.51
CA HIS A 163 0.00 -16.44 17.50
C HIS A 163 0.47 -17.56 18.43
N GLU A 164 1.76 -17.91 18.41
CA GLU A 164 2.33 -18.89 19.32
C GLU A 164 2.26 -18.45 20.79
N TYR A 165 2.62 -17.19 21.07
CA TYR A 165 2.54 -16.61 22.41
C TYR A 165 1.10 -16.70 22.96
N ASN A 166 0.12 -16.24 22.18
CA ASN A 166 -1.29 -16.27 22.56
C ASN A 166 -1.79 -17.71 22.79
N ARG A 167 -1.38 -18.65 21.93
CA ARG A 167 -1.73 -20.07 22.08
C ARG A 167 -1.16 -20.68 23.36
N ARG A 168 0.12 -20.43 23.67
CA ARG A 168 0.76 -20.92 24.91
C ARG A 168 0.08 -20.33 26.14
N HIS A 169 -0.21 -19.04 26.14
CA HIS A 169 -0.90 -18.38 27.25
C HIS A 169 -2.33 -18.89 27.44
N TYR A 170 -3.06 -19.13 26.34
CA TYR A 170 -4.38 -19.73 26.39
C TYR A 170 -4.36 -21.12 27.05
N LEU A 171 -3.41 -21.97 26.65
CA LEU A 171 -3.24 -23.31 27.24
C LEU A 171 -2.88 -23.25 28.73
N LEU A 172 -1.95 -22.37 29.13
CA LEU A 172 -1.61 -22.15 30.54
C LEU A 172 -2.81 -21.65 31.36
N ASN A 173 -3.64 -20.78 30.78
CA ASN A 173 -4.86 -20.29 31.43
C ASN A 173 -5.89 -21.41 31.61
N LEU A 174 -6.05 -22.30 30.62
CA LEU A 174 -6.87 -23.50 30.73
C LEU A 174 -6.38 -24.44 31.83
N GLU A 175 -5.07 -24.70 31.90
CA GLU A 175 -4.48 -25.51 32.97
C GLU A 175 -4.70 -24.89 34.35
N LYS A 176 -4.51 -23.58 34.49
CA LYS A 176 -4.81 -22.87 35.74
C LYS A 176 -6.28 -23.01 36.13
N LYS A 177 -7.21 -22.92 35.18
CA LYS A 177 -8.65 -23.12 35.44
C LYS A 177 -8.96 -24.57 35.82
N ARG A 178 -8.32 -25.56 35.18
CA ARG A 178 -8.41 -26.98 35.56
C ARG A 178 -7.90 -27.21 36.98
N ASN A 179 -6.75 -26.65 37.32
CA ASN A 179 -6.15 -26.78 38.66
C ASN A 179 -6.97 -26.08 39.76
N ARG A 180 -7.74 -25.04 39.40
CA ARG A 180 -8.72 -24.38 40.29
C ARG A 180 -10.07 -25.11 40.36
N GLY A 181 -10.23 -26.26 39.68
CA GLY A 181 -11.48 -27.02 39.67
C GLY A 181 -12.61 -26.38 38.85
N MET A 182 -12.34 -25.34 38.05
CA MET A 182 -13.35 -24.64 37.24
C MET A 182 -13.65 -25.35 35.90
N ILE A 183 -12.85 -26.34 35.50
CA ILE A 183 -13.00 -27.10 34.25
C ILE A 183 -12.82 -28.59 34.55
N MET A 184 -13.84 -29.41 34.23
CA MET A 184 -13.79 -30.86 34.39
C MET A 184 -12.81 -31.47 33.36
N PRO A 185 -11.98 -32.48 33.74
CA PRO A 185 -11.15 -33.18 32.77
C PRO A 185 -12.02 -33.85 31.71
N LYS A 186 -11.73 -33.62 30.43
CA LYS A 186 -12.38 -34.36 29.34
C LYS A 186 -11.93 -35.83 29.46
N PRO A 187 -12.85 -36.81 29.49
CA PRO A 187 -12.47 -38.21 29.63
C PRO A 187 -11.63 -38.64 28.44
N GLU A 188 -10.53 -39.35 28.70
CA GLU A 188 -9.66 -39.94 27.68
C GLU A 188 -10.48 -40.88 26.80
N LYS A 189 -10.84 -40.43 25.60
CA LYS A 189 -11.32 -41.35 24.57
C LYS A 189 -10.13 -42.20 24.13
N ARG A 190 -10.14 -43.47 24.53
CA ARG A 190 -9.25 -44.52 24.03
C ARG A 190 -9.18 -44.43 22.50
N ARG A 191 -7.96 -44.35 21.96
CA ARG A 191 -7.69 -44.45 20.52
C ARG A 191 -8.20 -45.80 20.03
N ASN A 192 -9.32 -45.81 19.31
CA ASN A 192 -9.59 -46.80 18.29
C ASN A 192 -9.50 -46.10 16.94
N GLN A 193 -8.82 -46.76 16.00
CA GLN A 193 -8.66 -46.36 14.61
C GLN A 193 -10.02 -46.18 13.93
N SER A 194 -10.00 -45.40 12.84
CA SER A 194 -11.07 -44.95 11.94
C SER A 194 -12.04 -43.93 12.55
N ASP A 195 -11.87 -42.66 12.19
CA ASP A 195 -12.97 -41.92 11.55
C ASP A 195 -12.52 -40.58 10.98
N GLU A 196 -13.16 -40.28 9.86
CA GLU A 196 -12.90 -39.20 8.93
C GLU A 196 -12.99 -37.80 9.55
N THR A 197 -12.20 -36.91 8.97
CA THR A 197 -12.27 -35.46 9.09
C THR A 197 -13.70 -34.95 9.00
N SER A 198 -14.22 -34.48 10.13
CA SER A 198 -15.35 -33.55 10.16
C SER A 198 -14.96 -32.33 10.98
N GLU A 199 -14.36 -31.35 10.30
CA GLU A 199 -14.36 -29.96 10.75
C GLU A 199 -15.81 -29.48 10.68
N GLN A 200 -16.55 -29.62 11.77
CA GLN A 200 -17.77 -28.86 11.98
C GLN A 200 -17.40 -27.57 12.68
N ASP A 201 -17.47 -26.51 11.89
CA ASP A 201 -17.57 -25.12 12.31
C ASP A 201 -18.52 -24.98 13.51
N LYS A 202 -17.95 -24.57 14.65
CA LYS A 202 -18.71 -23.88 15.69
C LYS A 202 -18.41 -22.40 15.59
N GLU A 203 -19.23 -21.78 14.78
CA GLU A 203 -19.54 -20.37 14.72
C GLU A 203 -19.85 -19.80 16.12
N GLY A 204 -19.35 -18.59 16.39
CA GLY A 204 -19.85 -17.72 17.46
C GLY A 204 -19.04 -17.74 18.77
N GLY A 205 -17.85 -17.13 18.77
CA GLY A 205 -17.11 -16.87 20.00
C GLY A 205 -15.95 -15.91 19.78
N ASP A 206 -16.26 -14.61 19.77
CA ASP A 206 -15.36 -13.50 20.02
C ASP A 206 -13.98 -13.56 19.31
N LEU A 207 -13.87 -12.89 18.15
CA LEU A 207 -12.58 -12.58 17.48
C LEU A 207 -11.70 -11.61 18.31
N GLY A 208 -11.93 -11.51 19.62
CA GLY A 208 -11.38 -10.52 20.54
C GLY A 208 -9.88 -10.61 20.78
N GLY A 209 -9.22 -11.73 20.47
CA GLY A 209 -7.77 -11.85 20.69
C GLY A 209 -6.89 -11.15 19.64
N ILE A 210 -7.38 -10.98 18.41
CA ILE A 210 -6.55 -10.42 17.32
C ILE A 210 -6.52 -8.88 17.39
N PHE A 211 -7.52 -8.26 18.01
CA PHE A 211 -7.69 -6.80 18.04
C PHE A 211 -7.67 -6.18 19.44
N ASP A 212 -7.53 -6.94 20.53
CA ASP A 212 -7.45 -6.36 21.87
C ASP A 212 -6.17 -5.51 22.05
N PRO A 213 -6.30 -4.18 22.22
CA PRO A 213 -5.16 -3.29 22.39
C PRO A 213 -4.34 -3.61 23.64
N GLU A 214 -4.95 -4.17 24.69
CA GLU A 214 -4.26 -4.50 25.93
C GLU A 214 -3.37 -5.74 25.79
N GLU A 215 -3.85 -6.81 25.16
CA GLU A 215 -3.03 -7.98 24.84
C GLU A 215 -1.83 -7.61 23.96
N ARG A 216 -2.06 -6.77 22.95
CA ARG A 216 -1.00 -6.26 22.07
C ARG A 216 0.05 -5.45 22.85
N LYS A 217 -0.39 -4.62 23.81
CA LYS A 217 0.51 -3.85 24.69
C LYS A 217 1.34 -4.77 25.61
N ARG A 218 0.76 -5.87 26.11
CA ARG A 218 1.47 -6.86 26.93
C ARG A 218 2.53 -7.63 26.13
N PHE A 219 2.21 -8.04 24.90
CA PHE A 219 3.16 -8.70 24.01
C PHE A 219 4.38 -7.81 23.72
N TYR A 220 4.17 -6.56 23.32
CA TYR A 220 5.29 -5.65 23.04
C TYR A 220 6.12 -5.32 24.29
N LYS A 221 5.48 -5.28 25.48
CA LYS A 221 6.21 -5.12 26.73
C LYS A 221 7.17 -6.29 26.99
N VAL A 222 6.72 -7.53 26.79
CA VAL A 222 7.58 -8.72 26.98
C VAL A 222 8.70 -8.79 25.94
N LEU A 223 8.45 -8.34 24.71
CA LEU A 223 9.41 -8.45 23.61
C LEU A 223 10.53 -7.40 23.66
N PHE A 224 10.27 -6.25 24.30
CA PHE A 224 11.17 -5.09 24.31
C PHE A 224 11.59 -4.59 25.71
N ASP A 225 11.10 -5.21 26.80
CA ASP A 225 11.69 -4.97 28.12
C ASP A 225 12.99 -5.79 28.23
N ASP A 226 14.13 -5.09 28.32
CA ASP A 226 15.49 -5.63 28.54
C ASP A 226 15.69 -6.35 29.90
N ASN A 227 14.61 -6.64 30.62
CA ASN A 227 14.61 -7.34 31.91
C ASN A 227 14.05 -8.76 31.76
N ALA A 228 14.68 -9.57 30.92
CA ALA A 228 14.67 -11.02 31.10
C ALA A 228 16.01 -11.42 31.76
N PRO A 229 16.00 -12.24 32.84
CA PRO A 229 17.22 -12.68 33.51
C PRO A 229 18.12 -13.55 32.62
#